data_AF-A0A7X3IKB6-F1
#
_entry.id   AF-A0A7X3IKB6-F1
#
_cell.length_a   1.000
_cell.length_b   1.000
_cell.length_c   1.000
_cell.angle_alpha   90.00
_cell.angle_beta   90.00
_cell.angle_gamma   90.00
#
_symmetry.space_group_name_H-M   'P 1'
#
loop_
_entity.id
_entity.type
_entity.pdbx_description
1 polymer ?
#
loop_
_entity_poly.entity_id
_entity_poly.type
_entity_poly.pdbx_seq_one_letter_code
_entity_poly.pdbx_strand_id
1 'polypeptide(L)' 'MKLFKIYEGTIKAMQNTPCKIAIFTGEGNIKVFQKAFYKNKLNRPNWVRNIILERNNINSIESIIRSSGYSSK' A
#
# COMPACT_ATOMS: atom_id res chain seq x y z
N MET A 1 7.44 15.32 -4.03
CA MET A 1 7.00 13.92 -4.26
C MET A 1 5.78 13.89 -5.15
N LYS A 2 5.65 12.87 -5.99
CA LYS A 2 4.50 12.65 -6.88
C LYS A 2 3.93 11.24 -6.67
N LEU A 3 2.64 11.08 -6.90
CA LEU A 3 2.03 9.75 -6.92
C LEU A 3 2.66 8.95 -8.07
N PHE A 4 3.22 7.80 -7.75
CA PHE A 4 3.82 6.91 -8.74
C PHE A 4 2.81 5.85 -9.20
N LYS A 5 2.20 5.13 -8.25
CA LYS A 5 1.25 4.06 -8.56
C LYS A 5 0.31 3.77 -7.39
N ILE A 6 -0.87 3.28 -7.70
CA ILE A 6 -1.82 2.74 -6.73
C ILE A 6 -2.07 1.26 -7.06
N TYR A 7 -1.98 0.43 -6.03
CA TYR A 7 -2.34 -0.96 -6.05
C TYR A 7 -3.63 -1.18 -5.28
N GLU A 8 -4.48 -2.06 -5.79
CA GLU A 8 -5.73 -2.49 -5.17
C GLU A 8 -5.67 -4.01 -4.95
N GLY A 9 -6.22 -4.49 -3.84
CA GLY A 9 -6.21 -5.90 -3.49
C GLY A 9 -6.94 -6.16 -2.19
N THR A 10 -6.70 -7.32 -1.59
CA THR A 10 -7.30 -7.71 -0.30
C THR A 10 -6.24 -8.21 0.67
N ILE A 11 -6.45 -7.97 1.97
CA ILE A 11 -5.61 -8.52 3.03
C ILE A 11 -6.23 -9.84 3.47
N LYS A 12 -5.65 -10.96 3.05
CA LYS A 12 -6.16 -12.32 3.38
C LYS A 12 -6.28 -12.54 4.90
N ALA A 13 -5.27 -12.14 5.67
CA ALA A 13 -5.25 -12.26 7.13
C ALA A 13 -6.35 -11.45 7.84
N MET A 14 -6.99 -10.51 7.15
CA MET A 14 -8.09 -9.69 7.68
C MET A 14 -9.40 -10.01 6.96
N GLN A 15 -9.76 -11.30 6.83
CA GLN A 15 -11.02 -11.73 6.19
C GLN A 15 -11.21 -11.15 4.77
N ASN A 16 -10.13 -11.13 3.98
CA ASN A 16 -10.13 -10.53 2.63
C ASN A 16 -10.55 -9.03 2.61
N THR A 17 -10.25 -8.29 3.68
CA THR A 17 -10.51 -6.84 3.75
C THR A 17 -9.93 -6.13 2.52
N PRO A 18 -10.73 -5.36 1.77
CA PRO A 18 -10.23 -4.57 0.65
C PRO A 18 -9.14 -3.60 1.11
N CYS A 19 -8.11 -3.41 0.30
CA CYS A 19 -6.96 -2.61 0.66
C CYS A 19 -6.40 -1.90 -0.58
N LYS A 20 -5.94 -0.66 -0.38
CA LYS A 20 -5.18 0.08 -1.38
C LYS A 20 -3.79 0.40 -0.86
N ILE A 21 -2.78 0.32 -1.73
CA ILE A 21 -1.41 0.71 -1.44
C ILE A 21 -1.00 1.78 -2.46
N ALA A 22 -0.67 2.98 -1.99
CA ALA A 22 -0.21 4.09 -2.81
C ALA A 22 1.30 4.28 -2.61
N ILE A 23 2.03 4.29 -3.71
CA ILE A 23 3.47 4.56 -3.72
C ILE A 23 3.68 5.98 -4.26
N PHE A 24 4.46 6.77 -3.54
CA PHE A 24 4.90 8.09 -3.94
C PHE A 24 6.42 8.10 -4.08
N THR A 25 6.92 8.73 -5.14
CA THR A 25 8.36 8.86 -5.39
C THR A 25 8.75 10.33 -5.57
N GLY A 26 10.02 10.66 -5.33
CA GLY A 26 10.61 11.96 -5.68
C GLY A 26 12.03 12.06 -5.12
N GLU A 27 12.94 12.74 -5.81
CA GLU A 27 14.34 13.02 -5.38
C GLU A 27 14.94 11.94 -4.45
N GLY A 28 15.00 10.69 -4.92
CA GLY A 28 15.59 9.56 -4.19
C GLY A 28 14.76 8.97 -3.04
N ASN A 29 13.63 9.57 -2.69
CA ASN A 29 12.75 9.14 -1.59
C ASN A 29 11.51 8.41 -2.10
N ILE A 30 11.14 7.35 -1.36
CA ILE A 30 9.90 6.59 -1.57
C ILE A 30 9.06 6.71 -0.30
N LYS A 31 7.77 7.04 -0.44
CA LYS A 31 6.79 6.87 0.64
C LYS A 31 5.70 5.92 0.21
N VAL A 32 5.32 5.03 1.12
CA VAL A 32 4.29 4.02 0.87
C VAL A 32 3.17 4.22 1.87
N PHE A 33 1.95 4.36 1.38
CA PHE A 33 0.76 4.49 2.20
C PHE A 33 -0.18 3.32 1.93
N GLN A 34 -0.75 2.76 2.98
CA GLN A 34 -1.69 1.66 2.92
C GLN A 34 -3.01 2.08 3.54
N LYS A 35 -4.12 1.78 2.88
CA LYS A 35 -5.48 2.01 3.37
C LYS A 35 -6.25 0.71 3.33
N ALA A 36 -6.41 0.09 4.49
CA ALA A 36 -7.28 -1.07 4.67
C ALA A 36 -8.71 -0.59 4.95
N PHE A 37 -9.67 -1.12 4.21
CA PHE A 37 -11.10 -0.79 4.29
C PHE A 37 -11.81 -1.70 5.30
N TYR A 38 -11.23 -1.83 6.50
CA TYR A 38 -11.90 -2.49 7.62
C TYR A 38 -12.69 -1.45 8.43
N LYS A 39 -13.79 -1.88 9.06
CA LYS A 39 -14.51 -1.07 10.04
C LYS A 39 -13.64 -0.92 11.29
N ASN A 40 -12.83 0.13 11.36
CA ASN A 40 -12.15 0.50 12.60
C ASN A 40 -13.17 1.12 13.60
N LYS A 41 -12.79 1.28 14.87
CA LYS A 41 -13.67 1.87 15.92
C LYS A 41 -14.22 3.26 15.55
N LEU A 42 -13.58 3.96 14.62
CA LEU A 42 -13.95 5.29 14.13
C LEU A 42 -14.76 5.23 12.82
N ASN A 43 -15.05 4.03 12.32
CA ASN A 43 -15.75 3.73 11.07
C ASN A 43 -15.20 4.47 9.83
N ARG A 44 -13.90 4.81 9.83
CA ARG A 44 -13.23 5.59 8.79
C ARG A 44 -11.89 4.96 8.39
N PRO A 45 -11.78 4.36 7.20
CA PRO A 45 -10.52 3.83 6.72
C PRO A 45 -9.56 5.00 6.42
N ASN A 46 -8.42 5.01 7.11
CA ASN A 46 -7.38 6.02 6.97
C ASN A 46 -6.16 5.46 6.23
N TRP A 47 -5.42 6.33 5.56
CA TRP A 47 -4.11 6.00 5.02
C TRP A 47 -3.08 5.95 6.16
N VAL A 48 -2.34 4.85 6.24
CA VAL A 48 -1.28 4.64 7.22
C VAL A 48 0.03 4.46 6.46
N ARG A 49 1.11 5.07 6.96
CA ARG A 49 2.42 4.94 6.34
C ARG A 49 2.98 3.53 6.58
N ASN A 50 3.50 2.89 5.53
CA ASN A 50 4.13 1.58 5.60
C ASN A 50 5.67 1.72 5.53
N ILE A 51 6.26 2.02 6.69
CA ILE A 51 7.72 2.25 6.82
C ILE A 51 8.54 0.99 6.49
N ILE A 52 7.95 -0.21 6.66
CA ILE A 52 8.62 -1.47 6.34
C ILE A 52 8.87 -1.57 4.83
N LEU A 53 7.87 -1.23 4.01
CA LEU A 53 8.02 -1.21 2.56
C LEU A 53 8.98 -0.11 2.10
N GLU A 54 8.96 1.06 2.74
CA GLU A 54 9.85 2.19 2.42
C GLU A 54 11.35 1.88 2.54
N ARG A 55 11.74 0.82 3.27
CA ARG A 55 13.14 0.36 3.38
C ARG A 55 13.67 -0.31 2.11
N ASN A 56 12.82 -0.55 1.12
CA ASN A 56 13.17 -1.26 -0.10
C ASN A 56 13.23 -0.29 -1.29
N ASN A 57 13.92 -0.68 -2.37
CA ASN A 57 13.85 0.02 -3.63
C ASN A 57 12.49 -0.22 -4.32
N ILE A 58 12.17 0.61 -5.33
CA ILE A 58 10.85 0.58 -5.99
C ILE A 58 10.51 -0.78 -6.61
N ASN A 59 11.47 -1.46 -7.24
CA ASN A 59 11.24 -2.74 -7.91
C ASN A 59 10.92 -3.85 -6.88
N SER A 60 11.63 -3.86 -5.76
CA SER A 60 11.37 -4.77 -4.65
C SER A 60 9.99 -4.51 -4.03
N ILE A 61 9.61 -3.24 -3.85
CA ILE A 61 8.27 -2.88 -3.34
C ILE A 61 7.18 -3.39 -4.27
N GLU A 62 7.27 -3.11 -5.57
CA GLU A 62 6.27 -3.56 -6.54
C GLU A 62 6.19 -5.10 -6.59
N SER A 63 7.32 -5.79 -6.51
CA SER A 63 7.36 -7.27 -6.46
C SER A 63 6.67 -7.84 -5.23
N ILE A 64 6.97 -7.32 -4.03
CA ILE A 64 6.33 -7.73 -2.77
C ILE A 64 4.81 -7.49 -2.82
N ILE A 65 4.39 -6.34 -3.34
CA ILE A 65 2.97 -5.99 -3.44
C ILE A 65 2.25 -6.95 -4.40
N ARG A 66 2.83 -7.23 -5.58
CA ARG A 66 2.26 -8.15 -6.57
C ARG A 66 2.20 -9.59 -6.06
N SER A 67 3.26 -10.09 -5.42
CA SER A 67 3.28 -11.44 -4.83
C SER A 67 2.26 -11.60 -3.70
N SER A 68 1.92 -10.51 -3.03
CA SER A 68 0.85 -10.45 -2.03
C SER A 68 -0.57 -10.43 -2.64
N GLY A 69 -0.69 -10.47 -3.97
CA GLY A 69 -1.97 -10.55 -4.68
C GLY A 69 -2.63 -9.21 -5.00
N TYR A 70 -1.88 -8.10 -4.92
CA TYR A 70 -2.37 -6.79 -5.32
C TYR A 70 -2.06 -6.50 -6.79
N SER A 71 -2.99 -5.82 -7.47
CA SER A 71 -2.83 -5.40 -8.85
C SER A 71 -2.86 -3.87 -8.95
N SER A 72 -2.10 -3.32 -9.89
CA SER A 72 -2.17 -1.90 -10.20
C SER A 72 -3.27 -1.65 -11.22
N LYS A 73 -4.08 -0.60 -11.02
CA LYS A 73 -4.85 -0.01 -12.11
C LYS A 73 -3.94 0.77 -13.05
#